data_AF-A0AAN2QWK4-F1
#
_entry.id   AF-A0AAN2QWK4-F1
#
_cell.length_a   1.000
_cell.length_b   1.000
_cell.length_c   1.000
_cell.angle_alpha   90.00
_cell.angle_beta   90.00
_cell.angle_gamma   90.00
#
_symmetry.space_group_name_H-M   'P 1'
#
loop_
_entity.id
_entity.type
_entity.pdbx_description
1 polymer ?
#
loop_
_entity_poly.entity_id
_entity_poly.type
_entity_poly.pdbx_seq_one_letter_code
_entity_poly.pdbx_strand_id
1 'polypeptide(L)'
;MYNKKLTIVIPAYNEDEVLMNSVYRLLNVKDQILEKYEAITTANILIIDDGSNDQTWPIIERLHNENRQIGGLQFSRNFGHQAALIAGLNEAVKTADCYCYN
;
A
#
# COMPACT_ATOMS: atom_id res chain seq x y z
N MET A 1 -20.07 15.38 -9.81
CA MET A 1 -18.97 14.52 -10.30
C MET A 1 -18.42 13.79 -9.09
N TYR A 2 -18.47 12.46 -9.06
CA TYR A 2 -17.94 11.69 -7.92
C TYR A 2 -16.41 11.69 -8.02
N ASN A 3 -15.72 12.08 -6.94
CA ASN A 3 -14.27 12.19 -6.89
C ASN A 3 -13.74 11.46 -5.66
N LYS A 4 -13.91 10.13 -5.63
CA LYS A 4 -13.49 9.31 -4.50
C LYS A 4 -12.05 8.86 -4.67
N LYS A 5 -11.33 8.84 -3.56
CA LYS A 5 -9.97 8.32 -3.44
C LYS A 5 -9.99 6.96 -2.75
N LEU A 6 -9.31 6.00 -3.36
CA LEU A 6 -9.07 4.66 -2.81
C LEU A 6 -7.63 4.56 -2.30
N THR A 7 -7.42 3.95 -1.14
CA THR A 7 -6.09 3.51 -0.71
C THR A 7 -6.12 2.03 -0.38
N ILE A 8 -5.20 1.27 -0.99
CA ILE A 8 -4.98 -0.15 -0.73
C ILE A 8 -3.86 -0.29 0.30
N VAL A 9 -4.14 -0.86 1.46
CA VAL A 9 -3.16 -1.03 2.55
C VAL A 9 -2.60 -2.46 2.53
N ILE A 10 -1.27 -2.59 2.58
CA ILE A 10 -0.57 -3.88 2.55
C ILE A 10 0.45 -3.93 3.69
N PRO A 11 0.25 -4.74 4.73
CA PRO A 11 1.31 -5.07 5.67
C PRO A 11 2.34 -6.01 5.02
N ALA A 12 3.62 -5.81 5.30
CA ALA A 12 4.73 -6.63 4.82
C ALA A 12 5.71 -6.90 5.97
N TYR A 13 6.18 -8.15 6.07
CA TYR A 13 7.22 -8.55 7.02
C TYR A 13 8.11 -9.63 6.39
N ASN A 14 9.37 -9.28 6.13
CA ASN A 14 10.34 -10.13 5.46
C ASN A 14 9.82 -10.73 4.11
N GLU A 15 9.37 -9.87 3.20
CA GLU A 15 8.72 -10.25 1.92
C GLU A 15 9.58 -9.91 0.69
N ASP A 16 10.90 -9.73 0.84
CA ASP A 16 11.76 -9.20 -0.21
C ASP A 16 11.75 -9.99 -1.54
N GLU A 17 11.56 -11.30 -1.47
CA GLU A 17 11.48 -12.18 -2.65
C GLU A 17 10.22 -11.94 -3.50
N VAL A 18 9.10 -11.53 -2.89
CA VAL A 18 7.79 -11.51 -3.55
C VAL A 18 7.17 -10.12 -3.65
N LEU A 19 7.56 -9.19 -2.77
CA LEU A 19 6.93 -7.88 -2.63
C LEU A 19 6.85 -7.12 -3.96
N MET A 20 7.94 -7.10 -4.71
CA MET A 20 7.99 -6.40 -6.00
C MET A 20 6.97 -6.97 -7.01
N ASN A 21 6.89 -8.30 -7.12
CA ASN A 21 5.92 -8.95 -8.01
C ASN A 21 4.47 -8.73 -7.55
N SER A 22 4.23 -8.78 -6.24
CA SER A 22 2.92 -8.52 -5.64
C SER A 22 2.45 -7.09 -5.92
N VAL A 23 3.34 -6.10 -5.78
CA VAL A 23 3.03 -4.70 -6.06
C VAL A 23 2.74 -4.47 -7.54
N TYR A 24 3.52 -5.04 -8.47
CA TYR A 24 3.22 -4.90 -9.90
C TYR A 24 1.88 -5.52 -10.30
N ARG A 25 1.53 -6.68 -9.73
CA ARG A 25 0.20 -7.27 -9.92
C ARG A 25 -0.89 -6.36 -9.37
N LEU A 26 -0.67 -5.78 -8.20
CA LEU A 26 -1.63 -4.89 -7.57
C LEU A 26 -1.82 -3.59 -8.35
N LEU A 27 -0.77 -3.05 -8.98
CA LEU A 27 -0.88 -1.90 -9.87
C LEU A 27 -1.84 -2.20 -11.04
N ASN A 28 -1.75 -3.38 -11.65
CA ASN A 28 -2.69 -3.78 -12.70
C ASN A 28 -4.14 -3.86 -12.19
N VAL A 29 -4.35 -4.42 -10.99
CA VAL A 29 -5.68 -4.48 -10.36
C VAL A 29 -6.20 -3.08 -10.04
N LYS A 30 -5.33 -2.20 -9.55
CA LYS A 30 -5.62 -0.79 -9.26
C LYS A 30 -6.09 -0.06 -10.53
N ASP A 31 -5.41 -0.26 -11.65
CA ASP A 31 -5.78 0.36 -12.92
C ASP A 31 -7.13 -0.18 -13.43
N GLN A 32 -7.39 -1.49 -13.32
CA GLN A 32 -8.70 -2.07 -13.63
C GLN A 32 -9.84 -1.51 -12.75
N ILE A 33 -9.57 -1.21 -11.48
CA ILE A 33 -10.55 -0.58 -10.59
C ILE A 33 -10.89 0.83 -11.09
N LEU A 34 -9.88 1.62 -11.47
CA LEU A 34 -10.07 2.97 -11.99
C LEU A 34 -10.85 2.98 -13.32
N GLU A 35 -10.61 2.00 -14.18
CA GLU A 35 -11.37 1.84 -15.44
C GLU A 35 -12.83 1.42 -15.20
N LYS A 36 -13.07 0.53 -14.23
CA LYS A 36 -14.40 -0.04 -13.97
C LYS A 36 -15.32 0.90 -13.17
N TYR A 37 -14.76 1.71 -12.28
CA TYR A 37 -15.53 2.51 -11.33
C TYR A 37 -15.25 4.00 -11.52
N GLU A 38 -16.05 4.66 -12.37
CA GLU A 38 -15.94 6.10 -12.68
C GLU A 38 -15.97 7.02 -11.44
N ALA A 39 -16.54 6.55 -10.33
CA ALA A 39 -16.59 7.31 -9.08
C ALA A 39 -15.24 7.38 -8.34
N ILE A 40 -14.31 6.46 -8.64
CA ILE A 40 -12.96 6.41 -8.08
C ILE A 40 -12.00 7.03 -9.09
N THR A 41 -11.43 8.17 -8.74
CA THR A 41 -10.59 8.98 -9.64
C THR A 41 -9.11 8.88 -9.29
N THR A 42 -8.80 8.40 -8.08
CA THR A 42 -7.43 8.18 -7.63
C THR A 42 -7.38 6.93 -6.77
N ALA A 43 -6.36 6.12 -7.00
CA ALA A 43 -6.07 4.96 -6.18
C ALA A 43 -4.59 4.96 -5.81
N ASN A 44 -4.31 4.75 -4.53
CA ASN A 44 -2.97 4.68 -3.96
C ASN A 44 -2.72 3.31 -3.34
N ILE A 45 -1.46 2.94 -3.18
CA ILE A 45 -1.03 1.75 -2.43
C ILE A 45 -0.21 2.24 -1.25
N LEU A 46 -0.48 1.75 -0.05
CA LEU A 46 0.29 2.05 1.16
C LEU A 46 0.83 0.75 1.74
N ILE A 47 2.16 0.60 1.72
CA ILE A 47 2.85 -0.58 2.23
C ILE A 47 3.36 -0.27 3.64
N ILE A 48 3.04 -1.15 4.60
CA ILE A 48 3.46 -1.03 6.00
C ILE A 48 4.51 -2.11 6.27
N ASP A 49 5.78 -1.70 6.37
CA ASP A 49 6.86 -2.57 6.81
C ASP A 49 6.78 -2.78 8.33
N ASP A 50 6.41 -4.00 8.74
CA ASP A 50 6.28 -4.43 10.14
C ASP A 50 7.66 -4.76 10.75
N GLY A 51 8.64 -3.88 10.55
CA GLY A 51 10.00 -3.99 11.08
C GLY A 51 10.78 -5.18 10.54
N SER A 52 10.80 -5.34 9.22
CA SER A 52 11.58 -6.37 8.52
C SER A 52 13.09 -6.18 8.73
N ASN A 53 13.85 -7.28 8.62
CA ASN A 53 15.32 -7.27 8.71
C ASN A 53 16.00 -7.66 7.38
N ASP A 54 15.24 -7.71 6.30
CA ASP A 54 15.67 -8.06 4.95
C ASP A 54 15.60 -6.84 4.00
N GLN A 55 15.50 -7.09 2.69
CA GLN A 55 15.44 -6.02 1.68
C GLN A 55 14.03 -5.43 1.49
N THR A 56 13.04 -5.77 2.32
CA THR A 56 11.66 -5.29 2.23
C THR A 56 11.58 -3.76 2.20
N TRP A 57 12.17 -3.05 3.17
CA TRP A 57 12.13 -1.59 3.20
C TRP A 57 12.84 -0.92 2.01
N PRO A 58 14.08 -1.30 1.65
CA PRO A 58 14.72 -0.81 0.43
C PRO A 58 13.86 -1.00 -0.84
N ILE A 59 13.13 -2.12 -0.94
CA ILE A 59 12.21 -2.36 -2.06
C ILE A 59 11.04 -1.36 -2.04
N ILE A 60 10.45 -1.10 -0.86
CA ILE A 60 9.36 -0.10 -0.71
C ILE A 60 9.84 1.30 -1.11
N GLU A 61 11.03 1.72 -0.67
CA GLU A 61 11.61 3.01 -1.03
C GLU A 61 11.83 3.13 -2.55
N ARG A 62 12.35 2.08 -3.18
CA ARG A 62 12.51 2.03 -4.64
C ARG A 62 11.16 2.16 -5.35
N LEU A 63 10.16 1.38 -4.95
CA LEU A 63 8.82 1.42 -5.53
C LEU A 63 8.17 2.81 -5.39
N HIS A 64 8.33 3.47 -4.25
CA HIS A 64 7.85 4.84 -4.03
C HIS A 64 8.53 5.85 -4.97
N ASN A 65 9.83 5.69 -5.21
CA ASN A 65 10.58 6.55 -6.13
C ASN A 65 10.22 6.33 -7.59
N GLU A 66 9.90 5.10 -7.99
CA GLU A 66 9.41 4.76 -9.33
C GLU A 66 7.96 5.23 -9.54
N ASN A 67 7.11 5.16 -8.51
CA ASN A 67 5.71 5.55 -8.58
C ASN A 67 5.23 6.21 -7.27
N ARG A 68 4.97 7.53 -7.32
CA ARG A 68 4.51 8.31 -6.17
C ARG A 68 3.11 7.97 -5.66
N GLN A 69 2.35 7.11 -6.36
CA GLN A 69 1.09 6.55 -5.86
C GLN A 69 1.32 5.40 -4.86
N ILE A 70 2.55 4.92 -4.72
CA ILE A 70 2.95 3.93 -3.72
C ILE A 70 3.56 4.70 -2.55
N GLY A 71 3.02 4.54 -1.34
CA GLY A 71 3.58 5.06 -0.10
C GLY A 71 4.14 3.94 0.78
N GLY A 72 5.02 4.30 1.71
CA GLY A 72 5.61 3.39 2.68
C GLY A 72 5.52 3.94 4.11
N LEU A 73 5.27 3.06 5.08
CA LEU A 73 5.41 3.34 6.51
C LEU A 73 6.26 2.23 7.13
N GLN A 74 7.29 2.59 7.90
CA GLN A 74 8.17 1.63 8.55
C GLN A 74 7.96 1.63 10.06
N PHE A 75 7.78 0.43 10.63
CA PHE A 75 7.85 0.23 12.07
C PHE A 75 9.29 0.06 12.55
N SER A 76 9.55 0.51 13.78
CA SER A 76 10.88 0.40 14.39
C SER A 76 11.29 -1.02 14.77
N ARG A 77 10.33 -1.95 14.81
CA ARG A 77 10.48 -3.39 15.06
C ARG A 77 9.18 -4.10 14.67
N ASN A 78 9.18 -5.42 14.65
CA ASN A 78 7.96 -6.19 14.46
C ASN A 78 6.98 -6.01 15.64
N PHE A 79 5.76 -5.56 15.33
CA PHE A 79 4.63 -5.44 16.26
C PHE A 79 3.47 -6.39 15.90
N GLY A 80 3.57 -7.07 14.77
CA GLY A 80 2.62 -8.05 14.28
C GLY A 80 1.68 -7.48 13.23
N HIS A 81 1.23 -8.36 12.33
CA HIS A 81 0.40 -8.06 11.18
C HIS A 81 -0.81 -7.15 11.49
N GLN A 82 -1.53 -7.40 12.59
CA GLN A 82 -2.68 -6.56 12.97
C GLN A 82 -2.28 -5.13 13.32
N ALA A 83 -1.14 -4.93 13.99
CA ALA A 83 -0.65 -3.60 14.32
C ALA A 83 -0.25 -2.82 13.05
N ALA A 84 0.44 -3.49 12.12
CA ALA A 84 0.79 -2.92 10.82
C ALA A 84 -0.46 -2.51 10.03
N LEU A 85 -1.45 -3.40 9.97
CA LEU A 85 -2.71 -3.12 9.31
C LEU A 85 -3.44 -1.92 9.92
N ILE A 86 -3.61 -1.88 11.25
CA ILE A 86 -4.29 -0.78 11.94
C ILE A 86 -3.58 0.55 11.69
N ALA A 87 -2.24 0.57 11.75
CA ALA A 87 -1.47 1.78 11.44
C ALA A 87 -1.69 2.24 10.00
N GLY A 88 -1.65 1.32 9.04
CA GLY A 88 -1.91 1.65 7.63
C GLY A 88 -3.32 2.17 7.38
N LEU A 89 -4.34 1.58 8.02
CA LEU A 89 -5.71 2.08 7.94
C LEU A 89 -5.84 3.47 8.56
N ASN A 90 -5.22 3.72 9.72
CA ASN A 90 -5.20 5.03 10.38
C ASN A 90 -4.54 6.12 9.52
N GLU A 91 -3.55 5.78 8.71
CA GLU A 91 -2.98 6.72 7.74
C GLU A 91 -3.85 6.89 6.50
N ALA A 92 -4.42 5.80 5.97
CA ALA A 92 -5.26 5.83 4.78
C ALA A 92 -6.50 6.73 4.97
N VAL A 93 -7.18 6.65 6.13
CA VAL A 93 -8.40 7.43 6.41
C VAL A 93 -8.20 8.94 6.40
N LYS A 94 -6.96 9.43 6.52
CA LYS A 94 -6.67 10.87 6.47
C LYS A 94 -6.86 11.46 5.09
N THR A 95 -6.77 10.63 4.04
CA THR A 95 -6.72 11.10 2.65
C THR A 95 -7.62 10.32 1.68
N ALA A 96 -8.13 9.16 2.09
CA ALA A 96 -8.96 8.29 1.26
C ALA A 96 -10.44 8.34 1.66
N ASP A 97 -11.33 8.26 0.68
CA ASP A 97 -12.77 8.13 0.89
C ASP A 97 -13.19 6.65 1.08
N CYS A 98 -12.34 5.73 0.63
CA CYS A 98 -12.50 4.29 0.84
C CYS A 98 -11.12 3.62 0.92
N TYR A 99 -11.06 2.50 1.63
CA TYR A 99 -9.84 1.71 1.76
C TYR A 99 -10.16 0.22 1.65
N CYS A 100 -9.21 -0.54 1.15
CA CYS A 100 -9.22 -2.00 1.22
C CYS A 100 -7.88 -2.48 1.76
N TYR A 101 -7.89 -3.63 2.41
CA TYR A 101 -6.69 -4.21 2.98
C TYR A 101 -6.66 -5.71 2.69
N ASN A 102 -5.45 -6.26 2.71
CA ASN A 102 -5.18 -7.70 2.72
C ASN A 102 -4.33 -8.03 3.96
#